data_AF-A0A3B6BZ35-F1
#
_entry.id   AF-A0A3B6BZ35-F1
#
_cell.length_a   1.000
_cell.length_b   1.000
_cell.length_c   1.000
_cell.angle_alpha   90.00
_cell.angle_beta   90.00
_cell.angle_gamma   90.00
#
_symmetry.space_group_name_H-M   'P 1'
#
loop_
_entity.id
_entity.type
_entity.pdbx_description
1 polymer ?
#
loop_
_entity_poly.entity_id
_entity_poly.type
_entity_poly.pdbx_seq_one_letter_code
_entity_poly.pdbx_strand_id
1 'polypeptide(L)' 'MGETDVKMVGVSADDHAMEAFMSAGADLFVPKPMRMEALGPIIQEVINKKKNDMV' A
#
# COMPACT_ATOMS: atom_id res chain seq x y z
N MET A 1 19.12 -13.55 -1.39
CA MET A 1 17.88 -13.96 -2.08
C MET A 1 16.85 -12.92 -1.70
N GLY A 2 16.91 -11.74 -2.30
CA GLY A 2 16.10 -11.44 -3.49
C GLY A 2 14.76 -10.87 -3.04
N GLU A 3 14.80 -9.85 -2.19
CA GLU A 3 13.62 -9.07 -1.80
C GLU A 3 13.07 -8.50 -3.11
N THR A 4 12.00 -9.10 -3.61
CA THR A 4 11.39 -8.61 -4.85
C THR A 4 10.85 -7.22 -4.55
N ASP A 5 11.22 -6.23 -5.36
CA ASP A 5 10.76 -4.82 -5.33
C ASP A 5 9.25 -4.64 -5.55
N VAL A 6 8.46 -5.67 -5.32
CA VAL A 6 7.02 -5.67 -5.43
C VAL A 6 6.47 -4.89 -4.25
N LYS A 7 5.75 -3.81 -4.58
CA LYS A 7 4.98 -3.02 -3.64
C LYS A 7 3.54 -3.51 -3.59
N MET A 8 3.01 -3.71 -2.38
CA MET A 8 1.69 -4.26 -2.16
C MET A 8 0.77 -3.21 -1.51
N VAL A 9 -0.39 -2.97 -2.12
CA VAL A 9 -1.44 -2.07 -1.60
C VAL A 9 -2.71 -2.88 -1.34
N GLY A 10 -3.11 -2.97 -0.07
CA GLY A 10 -4.36 -3.60 0.34
C GLY A 10 -5.54 -2.63 0.18
N VAL A 11 -6.65 -3.09 -0.42
CA VAL A 11 -7.83 -2.22 -0.66
C VAL A 11 -9.13 -2.95 -0.28
N SER A 12 -9.77 -2.57 0.82
CA SER A 12 -10.97 -3.24 1.34
C SER A 12 -12.02 -2.28 1.89
N ALA A 13 -13.28 -2.72 1.90
CA ALA A 13 -14.39 -2.04 2.57
C ALA A 13 -14.64 -2.61 3.99
N ASP A 14 -13.86 -3.61 4.40
CA ASP A 14 -13.92 -4.20 5.74
C ASP A 14 -13.02 -3.41 6.71
N ASP A 15 -13.63 -2.88 7.76
CA ASP A 15 -12.98 -2.08 8.81
C ASP A 15 -11.88 -2.84 9.58
N HIS A 16 -11.89 -4.18 9.53
CA HIS A 16 -10.90 -5.03 10.20
C HIS A 16 -9.78 -5.51 9.27
N ALA A 17 -9.87 -5.24 7.96
CA ALA A 17 -8.93 -5.78 7.00
C ALA A 17 -7.55 -5.12 7.05
N MET A 18 -7.43 -3.92 7.63
CA MET A 18 -6.15 -3.21 7.72
C MET A 18 -5.08 -4.06 8.40
N GLU A 19 -5.37 -4.61 9.58
CA GLU A 19 -4.41 -5.42 10.33
C GLU A 19 -3.98 -6.65 9.52
N ALA A 20 -4.94 -7.35 8.92
CA ALA A 20 -4.67 -8.52 8.09
C ALA A 20 -3.74 -8.21 6.90
N PHE A 21 -3.96 -7.09 6.19
CA PHE A 21 -3.10 -6.69 5.07
C PHE A 21 -1.71 -6.28 5.54
N MET A 22 -1.61 -5.51 6.63
CA MET A 22 -0.31 -5.09 7.15
C MET A 22 0.50 -6.28 7.65
N SER A 23 -0.13 -7.25 8.34
CA SER A 23 0.53 -8.49 8.76
C SER A 23 0.94 -9.39 7.59
N ALA A 24 0.26 -9.32 6.45
CA ALA A 24 0.62 -10.03 5.22
C ALA A 24 1.74 -9.33 4.42
N GLY A 25 2.24 -8.19 4.89
CA GLY A 25 3.35 -7.46 4.27
C GLY A 25 2.92 -6.38 3.27
N ALA A 26 1.69 -5.89 3.32
CA ALA A 26 1.29 -4.74 2.52
C ALA A 26 2.07 -3.47 2.95
N ASP A 27 2.51 -2.67 1.99
CA ASP A 27 3.16 -1.38 2.24
C ASP A 27 2.14 -0.31 2.64
N LEU A 28 0.89 -0.46 2.19
CA LEU A 28 -0.19 0.49 2.44
C LEU A 28 -1.56 -0.20 2.45
N PHE A 29 -2.46 0.31 3.28
CA PHE A 29 -3.88 -0.03 3.26
C PHE A 29 -4.71 1.18 2.83
N VAL A 30 -5.73 0.92 1.99
CA VAL A 30 -6.66 1.94 1.50
C VAL A 30 -8.10 1.48 1.76
N PRO A 31 -8.86 2.18 2.62
CA PRO A 31 -10.24 1.84 2.87
C PRO A 31 -11.14 2.24 1.69
N LYS A 32 -12.16 1.42 1.42
CA LYS A 32 -13.28 1.72 0.51
C LYS A 32 -14.48 2.22 1.33
N PRO A 33 -15.36 3.07 0.76
CA PRO A 33 -15.29 3.59 -0.60
C PRO A 33 -14.21 4.65 -0.76
N MET A 34 -13.60 4.68 -1.94
CA MET A 34 -12.63 5.70 -2.32
C MET A 34 -12.92 6.19 -3.75
N ARG A 35 -12.53 7.42 -4.05
CA ARG A 35 -12.58 7.95 -5.41
C ARG A 35 -11.43 7.36 -6.23
N MET A 36 -11.69 6.92 -7.46
CA MET A 36 -10.66 6.32 -8.31
C MET A 36 -9.54 7.31 -8.64
N GLU A 37 -9.88 8.60 -8.74
CA GLU A 37 -8.93 9.69 -8.94
C GLU A 37 -7.96 9.84 -7.77
N ALA A 38 -8.35 9.41 -6.56
CA ALA A 38 -7.49 9.43 -5.37
C ALA A 38 -6.55 8.22 -5.32
N LEU A 39 -6.87 7.10 -6.00
CA LEU A 39 -6.04 5.90 -5.98
C LEU A 39 -4.70 6.10 -6.71
N GLY A 40 -4.70 6.86 -7.81
CA GLY A 40 -3.48 7.14 -8.58
C GLY A 40 -2.37 7.81 -7.74
N PRO A 41 -2.64 8.95 -7.08
CA PRO A 41 -1.69 9.59 -6.16
C PRO A 41 -1.22 8.68 -5.02
N ILE A 42 -2.12 7.86 -4.47
CA ILE A 42 -1.79 6.92 -3.39
C ILE A 42 -0.79 5.85 -3.87
N ILE A 43 -1.00 5.27 -5.05
CA ILE A 43 -0.07 4.31 -5.64
C ILE A 43 1.30 4.98 -5.90
N GLN A 44 1.31 6.23 -6.36
CA GLN A 44 2.55 6.99 -6.57
C GLN A 44 3.34 7.19 -5.27
N GLU A 45 2.67 7.43 -4.14
CA GLU A 45 3.33 7.53 -2.82
C GLU A 45 4.07 6.24 -2.45
N VAL A 46 3.42 5.09 -2.65
CA VAL A 46 4.00 3.77 -2.36
C VAL A 46 5.22 3.48 -3.26
N ILE A 47 5.14 3.85 -4.55
CA ILE A 47 6.25 3.74 -5.49
C ILE A 47 7.43 4.62 -5.05
N ASN A 48 7.16 5.84 -4.60
CA ASN A 48 8.20 6.82 -4.25
C ASN A 48 8.85 6.57 -2.88
N LYS A 49 8.18 5.87 -1.95
CA LYS A 49 8.70 5.59 -0.60
C LYS A 49 10.07 4.90 -0.58
N LYS A 50 10.41 4.13 -1.62
CA LYS A 50 11.70 3.44 -1.73
C LYS A 50 12.91 4.37 -1.95
N LYS A 51 12.70 5.66 -2.24
CA LYS A 51 13.80 6.60 -2.53
C LYS A 51 14.41 7.28 -1.30
N ASN A 52 13.73 7.29 -0.14
CA ASN A 52 14.18 8.05 1.03
C ASN A 52 14.73 7.21 2.20
N ASP A 53 14.59 5.88 2.17
CA ASP A 53 15.13 5.00 3.23
C ASP A 53 16.56 4.50 2.93
N MET A 54 17.24 5.08 1.92
CA MET A 54 18.68 4.86 1.65
C MET A 54 19.53 6.03 2.18
N VAL A 55 19.41 6.36 3.47
CA VAL A 55 20.32 7.26 4.19
C VAL A 55 21.06 6.48 5.27
#